data_AF-A0A2D4MNY3-F1
#
_entry.id   AF-A0A2D4MNY3-F1
#
_cell.length_a   1.000
_cell.length_b   1.000
_cell.length_c   1.000
_cell.angle_alpha   90.00
_cell.angle_beta   90.00
_cell.angle_gamma   90.00
#
_symmetry.space_group_name_H-M   'P 1'
#
loop_
_entity.id
_entity.type
_entity.pdbx_description
1 polymer ?
#
loop_
_entity_poly.entity_id
_entity_poly.type
_entity_poly.pdbx_seq_one_letter_code
_entity_poly.pdbx_strand_id
1 'polypeptide(L)'
;SKLESIQVIEECQNPTADEILSWAQNFDKMMKTPAGRNIFREFLRTEYSEENLLFWLACEDLKKEQNKDAIEEKARLIYEDYISILSPKEVSLDSRVREVIN
;
A
#
# COMPACT_ATOMS: atom_id res chain seq x y z
N SER A 1 -4.19 -8.10 -14.75
CA SER A 1 -3.79 -6.79 -15.30
C SER A 1 -2.50 -6.34 -14.64
N LYS A 2 -1.79 -5.30 -15.11
CA LYS A 2 -0.47 -4.88 -14.59
C LYS A 2 -0.42 -4.62 -13.06
N LEU A 3 -1.57 -4.42 -12.39
CA LEU A 3 -1.69 -4.31 -10.92
C LEU A 3 -1.64 -5.65 -10.16
N GLU A 4 -1.81 -6.80 -10.82
CA GLU A 4 -1.58 -8.12 -10.18
C GLU A 4 -0.12 -8.28 -9.72
N SER A 5 0.80 -7.49 -10.29
CA SER A 5 2.21 -7.47 -9.91
C SER A 5 2.47 -7.03 -8.46
N ILE A 6 1.52 -6.35 -7.81
CA ILE A 6 1.63 -5.93 -6.39
C ILE A 6 1.24 -7.09 -5.44
N GLN A 7 0.74 -8.21 -5.95
CA GLN A 7 0.34 -9.37 -5.14
C GLN A 7 1.50 -10.28 -4.73
N VAL A 8 2.71 -10.04 -5.21
CA VAL A 8 3.87 -10.90 -4.94
C VAL A 8 4.41 -10.58 -3.55
N ILE A 9 4.41 -11.57 -2.65
CA ILE A 9 5.20 -11.54 -1.41
C ILE A 9 6.62 -11.16 -1.82
N GLU A 10 7.12 -10.03 -1.31
CA GLU A 10 8.45 -9.57 -1.69
C GLU A 10 9.47 -10.56 -1.12
N GLU A 11 10.39 -11.06 -1.94
CA GLU A 11 11.48 -11.91 -1.45
C GLU A 11 12.30 -11.15 -0.39
N CYS A 12 12.34 -11.68 0.82
CA CYS A 12 12.98 -11.03 1.95
C CYS A 12 13.78 -12.02 2.80
N GLN A 13 14.90 -11.54 3.36
CA GLN A 13 15.59 -12.28 4.42
C GLN A 13 14.76 -12.23 5.71
N ASN A 14 14.89 -13.27 6.54
CA ASN A 14 14.23 -13.27 7.85
C ASN A 14 14.74 -12.09 8.69
N PRO A 15 13.85 -11.26 9.25
CA PRO A 15 14.24 -10.08 10.01
C PRO A 15 14.95 -10.50 11.30
N THR A 16 15.91 -9.69 11.73
CA THR A 16 16.61 -9.92 13.00
C THR A 16 15.74 -9.51 14.20
N ALA A 17 16.06 -10.00 15.41
CA ALA A 17 15.30 -9.62 16.61
C ALA A 17 15.34 -8.10 16.86
N ASP A 18 16.50 -7.46 16.65
CA ASP A 18 16.65 -6.00 16.80
C ASP A 18 15.81 -5.22 15.78
N GLU A 19 15.70 -5.74 14.56
CA GLU A 19 14.86 -5.17 13.51
C GLU A 19 13.37 -5.23 13.90
N ILE A 20 12.90 -6.39 14.37
CA ILE A 20 11.53 -6.58 14.84
C ILE A 20 11.22 -5.63 16.02
N LEU A 21 12.15 -5.50 16.98
CA LEU A 21 11.98 -4.57 18.10
C LEU A 21 11.90 -3.12 17.63
N SER A 22 12.63 -2.76 16.57
CA SER A 22 12.61 -1.42 16.01
C SER A 22 11.26 -1.07 15.35
N TRP A 23 10.54 -2.07 14.83
CA TRP A 23 9.22 -1.88 14.20
C TRP A 23 8.17 -1.42 15.22
N ALA A 24 8.20 -1.97 16.44
CA ALA A 24 7.31 -1.56 17.51
C ALA A 24 7.51 -0.11 17.96
N GLN A 25 8.71 0.45 17.74
CA GLN A 25 9.04 1.83 18.06
C GLN A 25 8.73 2.80 16.93
N ASN A 26 8.77 2.34 15.68
CA ASN A 26 8.58 3.18 14.51
C ASN A 26 8.00 2.39 13.33
N PHE A 27 6.75 2.68 13.02
CA PHE A 27 6.01 2.06 11.92
C PHE A 27 6.69 2.26 10.55
N ASP A 28 7.31 3.42 10.30
CA ASP A 28 8.02 3.68 9.04
C ASP A 28 9.21 2.74 8.85
N LYS A 29 9.85 2.28 9.94
CA LYS A 29 10.94 1.30 9.84
C LYS A 29 10.42 -0.04 9.34
N MET A 30 9.27 -0.47 9.83
CA MET A 30 8.61 -1.68 9.36
C MET A 30 8.25 -1.57 7.88
N MET A 31 7.57 -0.48 7.51
CA MET A 31 7.08 -0.27 6.14
C MET A 31 8.18 -0.13 5.08
N LYS A 32 9.39 0.26 5.48
CA LYS A 32 10.55 0.34 4.57
C LYS A 32 11.16 -1.03 4.24
N THR A 33 10.88 -2.05 5.05
CA THR A 33 11.47 -3.39 4.88
C THR A 33 10.48 -4.35 4.21
N PRO A 34 10.93 -5.15 3.23
CA PRO A 34 10.07 -6.18 2.63
C PRO A 34 9.50 -7.18 3.65
N ALA A 35 10.31 -7.61 4.62
CA ALA A 35 9.88 -8.52 5.68
C ALA A 35 8.77 -7.91 6.56
N GLY A 36 8.93 -6.64 6.97
CA GLY A 36 7.93 -5.92 7.75
C GLY A 36 6.62 -5.75 6.98
N ARG A 37 6.69 -5.40 5.69
CA ARG A 37 5.51 -5.30 4.82
C ARG A 37 4.79 -6.64 4.66
N ASN A 38 5.52 -7.73 4.44
CA ASN A 38 4.93 -9.06 4.31
C ASN A 38 4.20 -9.50 5.58
N ILE A 39 4.81 -9.30 6.77
CA ILE A 39 4.18 -9.65 8.05
C ILE A 39 2.95 -8.76 8.29
N PHE A 40 3.07 -7.46 8.03
CA PHE A 40 1.95 -6.53 8.18
C PHE A 40 0.81 -6.85 7.20
N ARG A 41 1.12 -7.30 5.98
CA ARG A 41 0.15 -7.77 5.00
C ARG A 41 -0.67 -8.96 5.53
N GLU A 42 0.00 -9.95 6.12
CA GLU A 42 -0.70 -11.10 6.71
C GLU A 42 -1.58 -10.69 7.89
N PHE A 43 -1.12 -9.75 8.73
CA PHE A 43 -1.96 -9.16 9.79
C PHE A 43 -3.18 -8.43 9.22
N LEU A 44 -3.03 -7.62 8.18
CA LEU A 44 -4.16 -6.93 7.56
C LEU A 44 -5.14 -7.89 6.89
N ARG A 45 -4.68 -9.03 6.37
CA ARG A 45 -5.56 -10.08 5.84
C ARG A 45 -6.44 -10.68 6.92
N THR A 46 -5.94 -10.86 8.15
CA THR A 46 -6.77 -11.36 9.26
C THR A 46 -7.83 -10.36 9.70
N GLU A 47 -7.58 -9.07 9.47
CA GLU A 47 -8.51 -7.96 9.76
C GLU A 47 -9.35 -7.52 8.55
N TYR A 48 -9.27 -8.25 7.42
CA TYR A 48 -9.95 -7.90 6.16
C TYR A 48 -9.66 -6.47 5.68
N SER A 49 -8.45 -5.97 5.90
CA SER A 49 -8.04 -4.60 5.63
C SER A 49 -6.75 -4.49 4.82
N GLU A 50 -6.45 -5.51 3.99
CA GLU A 50 -5.23 -5.62 3.17
C GLU A 50 -5.13 -4.47 2.14
N GLU A 51 -6.27 -3.95 1.68
CA GLU A 51 -6.36 -2.87 0.71
C GLU A 51 -5.63 -1.59 1.15
N ASN A 52 -5.53 -1.33 2.46
CA ASN A 52 -4.79 -0.18 2.98
C ASN A 52 -3.29 -0.25 2.66
N LEU A 53 -2.68 -1.42 2.78
CA LEU A 53 -1.27 -1.61 2.44
C LEU A 53 -1.06 -1.59 0.92
N LEU A 54 -1.98 -2.17 0.17
CA LEU A 54 -1.90 -2.17 -1.30
C LEU A 54 -2.00 -0.76 -1.88
N PHE A 55 -2.92 0.05 -1.35
CA PHE A 55 -3.02 1.47 -1.67
C PHE A 55 -1.72 2.21 -1.36
N TRP A 56 -1.16 2.01 -0.16
CA TRP A 56 0.11 2.63 0.22
C TRP A 56 1.24 2.26 -0.75
N LEU A 57 1.37 0.98 -1.11
CA LEU A 57 2.37 0.49 -2.07
C LEU A 57 2.18 1.12 -3.46
N ALA A 58 0.94 1.22 -3.93
CA ALA A 58 0.63 1.84 -5.20
C ALA A 58 1.00 3.34 -5.21
N CYS A 59 0.76 4.05 -4.10
CA CYS A 59 1.20 5.43 -3.93
C CYS A 59 2.73 5.56 -3.91
N GLU A 60 3.45 4.65 -3.25
CA GLU A 60 4.91 4.66 -3.24
C GLU A 60 5.51 4.37 -4.63
N ASP A 61 4.87 3.53 -5.43
CA ASP A 61 5.26 3.30 -6.82
C ASP A 61 4.97 4.52 -7.71
N LEU A 62 3.80 5.16 -7.55
CA LEU A 62 3.45 6.39 -8.26
C LEU A 62 4.46 7.51 -7.97
N LYS A 63 4.89 7.69 -6.71
CA LYS A 63 5.88 8.70 -6.31
C LYS A 63 7.25 8.53 -6.96
N LYS A 64 7.61 7.32 -7.38
CA LYS A 64 8.90 7.02 -8.04
C LYS A 64 8.85 7.23 -9.55
N GLU A 65 7.66 7.30 -10.13
CA GLU A 65 7.48 7.49 -11.57
C GLU A 65 7.86 8.92 -11.99
N GLN A 66 8.50 9.05 -13.14
CA GLN A 66 8.91 10.34 -13.70
C GLN A 66 8.25 10.62 -15.05
N ASN A 67 7.76 9.57 -15.73
CA ASN A 67 7.05 9.71 -16.98
C ASN A 67 5.62 10.21 -16.72
N LYS A 68 5.28 11.37 -17.29
CA LYS A 68 3.98 12.03 -17.07
C LYS A 68 2.78 11.18 -17.50
N ASP A 69 2.86 10.53 -18.65
CA ASP A 69 1.77 9.69 -19.16
C ASP A 69 1.57 8.46 -18.25
N ALA A 70 2.67 7.90 -17.75
CA ALA A 70 2.61 6.79 -16.79
C ALA A 70 2.09 7.23 -15.41
N ILE A 71 2.44 8.44 -14.96
CA ILE A 71 1.89 9.03 -13.73
C ILE A 71 0.37 9.18 -13.84
N GLU A 72 -0.11 9.77 -14.95
CA GLU A 72 -1.54 9.97 -15.17
C GLU A 72 -2.30 8.65 -15.17
N GLU A 73 -1.80 7.64 -15.90
CA GLU A 73 -2.45 6.34 -15.95
C GLU A 73 -2.41 5.62 -14.60
N LYS A 74 -1.28 5.64 -13.87
CA LYS A 74 -1.19 5.04 -12.54
C LYS A 74 -2.12 5.76 -11.54
N ALA A 75 -2.20 7.09 -11.60
CA ALA A 75 -3.09 7.86 -10.73
C ALA A 75 -4.56 7.53 -10.99
N ARG A 76 -4.96 7.40 -12.27
CA ARG A 76 -6.30 6.97 -12.67
C ARG A 76 -6.63 5.59 -12.11
N LEU A 77 -5.72 4.63 -12.27
CA LEU A 77 -5.89 3.27 -11.75
C LEU A 77 -5.99 3.22 -10.21
N ILE A 78 -5.16 4.00 -9.51
CA ILE A 78 -5.23 4.10 -8.04
C ILE A 78 -6.57 4.67 -7.59
N TYR A 79 -7.08 5.69 -8.28
CA TYR A 79 -8.40 6.24 -7.98
C TYR A 79 -9.50 5.19 -8.17
N GLU A 80 -9.52 4.52 -9.34
CA GLU A 80 -10.53 3.51 -9.66
C GLU A 80 -10.51 2.33 -8.69
N ASP A 81 -9.31 1.86 -8.30
CA ASP A 81 -9.16 0.67 -7.45
C ASP A 81 -9.32 0.96 -5.96
N TYR A 82 -8.92 2.12 -5.45
CA TYR A 82 -8.85 2.33 -3.98
C TYR A 82 -9.63 3.54 -3.46
N ILE A 83 -9.96 4.53 -4.30
CA ILE A 83 -10.62 5.77 -3.86
C ILE A 83 -12.09 5.84 -4.28
N SER A 84 -12.42 5.29 -5.45
CA SER A 84 -13.77 5.25 -5.97
C SER A 84 -14.71 4.55 -5.00
N ILE A 85 -15.83 5.20 -4.67
CA ILE A 85 -16.91 4.64 -3.83
C ILE A 85 -17.58 3.40 -4.44
N LEU A 86 -17.31 3.13 -5.71
CA LEU A 86 -17.81 1.96 -6.43
C LEU A 86 -16.80 0.80 -6.42
N SER A 87 -15.60 1.02 -5.87
CA SER A 87 -14.57 -0.01 -5.84
C SER A 87 -14.84 -1.03 -4.73
N PRO A 88 -14.70 -2.35 -5.01
CA PRO A 88 -14.73 -3.38 -3.98
C PRO A 88 -13.48 -3.36 -3.07
N LYS A 89 -12.44 -2.57 -3.39
CA LYS A 89 -11.20 -2.40 -2.61
C LYS A 89 -11.04 -0.98 -2.05
N GLU A 90 -12.15 -0.25 -1.92
CA GLU A 90 -12.14 1.12 -1.41
C GLU A 90 -11.50 1.17 -0.01
N VAL A 91 -10.50 2.05 0.16
CA VAL A 91 -9.92 2.30 1.48
C VAL A 91 -10.84 3.20 2.31
N SER A 92 -10.93 2.97 3.62
CA SER A 92 -11.71 3.85 4.50
C SER A 92 -11.06 5.24 4.60
N LEU A 93 -11.68 6.24 3.97
CA LEU A 93 -11.26 7.64 4.02
C LEU A 93 -12.19 8.46 4.92
N ASP A 94 -11.62 9.37 5.69
CA ASP A 94 -12.38 10.39 6.42
C ASP A 94 -13.16 11.30 5.45
N SER A 95 -14.35 11.74 5.85
CA SER A 95 -15.24 12.54 5.01
C SER A 95 -14.59 13.82 4.49
N ARG A 96 -13.70 14.45 5.27
CA ARG A 96 -13.01 15.67 4.86
C ARG A 96 -11.97 15.42 3.75
N VAL A 97 -11.36 14.24 3.74
CA VAL A 97 -10.41 13.85 2.67
C VAL A 97 -11.17 13.55 1.39
N ARG A 98 -12.38 12.97 1.49
CA ARG A 98 -13.24 12.71 0.33
C ARG A 98 -13.68 13.99 -0.39
N GLU A 99 -13.97 15.08 0.32
CA GLU A 99 -14.36 16.37 -0.28
C GLU A 99 -13.25 17.02 -1.12
N VAL A 100 -11.98 16.70 -0.88
CA VAL A 100 -10.85 17.25 -1.64
C VAL A 100 -10.62 16.48 -2.94
N ILE A 101 -11.03 15.21 -2.97
CA ILE A 101 -10.73 14.29 -4.08
C ILE A 101 -11.89 14.20 -5.08
N ASN A 102 -13.14 14.38 -4.65
CA ASN A 102 -14.33 14.47 -5.50
C ASN A 102 -14.57 15.89 -6.03
#